data_AF-A0A6N7AFI3-F1
#
_entry.id   AF-A0A6N7AFI3-F1
#
_cell.length_a   1.000
_cell.length_b   1.000
_cell.length_c   1.000
_cell.angle_alpha   90.00
_cell.angle_beta   90.00
_cell.angle_gamma   90.00
#
_symmetry.space_group_name_H-M   'P 1'
#
loop_
_entity.id
_entity.type
_entity.pdbx_description
1 polymer ?
#
loop_
_entity_poly.entity_id
_entity_poly.type
_entity_poly.pdbx_seq_one_letter_code
_entity_poly.pdbx_strand_id
1 'polypeptide(L)'
;MAAAVAFDTLKLARKLEAAGFEHQQAADVSEALAEAFAIAEVATKADVRESELRLEAKIDRLAAANKADIESLAAANKADIGSLAAANKADTDRLAVDIERLAETTKADLREAQAETMAAIADVKSALRESEHRQAIENAAIRSDMKAENATMRADMKAESTAIRSDMKAMELRMTIKLGVMLAALFATTVGAVAA
;
A
#
# COMPACT_ATOMS: atom_id res chain seq x y z
N MET A 1 -9.90 -23.33 83.80
CA MET A 1 -9.88 -22.57 85.05
C MET A 1 -8.79 -21.53 84.95
N ALA A 2 -9.15 -20.24 84.84
CA ALA A 2 -8.19 -19.17 84.98
C ALA A 2 -7.47 -19.36 86.32
N ALA A 3 -6.14 -19.45 86.31
CA ALA A 3 -5.38 -19.29 87.54
C ALA A 3 -5.54 -17.83 87.93
N ALA A 4 -6.52 -17.53 88.78
CA ALA A 4 -6.64 -16.23 89.39
C ALA A 4 -5.30 -15.95 90.05
N VAL A 5 -4.60 -14.91 89.60
CA VAL A 5 -3.43 -14.41 90.31
C VAL A 5 -3.97 -14.02 91.68
N ALA A 6 -3.65 -14.79 92.72
CA ALA A 6 -4.15 -14.53 94.05
C ALA A 6 -3.59 -13.18 94.50
N PHE A 7 -4.45 -12.17 94.47
CA PHE A 7 -4.12 -10.83 94.93
C PHE A 7 -4.26 -10.81 96.45
N ASP A 8 -3.13 -10.82 97.15
CA ASP A 8 -3.08 -10.87 98.60
C ASP A 8 -3.44 -9.50 99.19
N THR A 9 -4.75 -9.28 99.39
CA THR A 9 -5.33 -8.03 99.92
C THR A 9 -4.81 -7.71 101.30
N LEU A 10 -4.63 -8.71 102.17
CA LEU A 10 -4.13 -8.52 103.53
C LEU A 10 -2.67 -8.08 103.55
N LYS A 11 -1.83 -8.66 102.68
CA LYS A 11 -0.44 -8.24 102.54
C LYS A 11 -0.31 -6.83 101.97
N LEU A 12 -1.21 -6.41 101.08
CA LEU A 12 -1.24 -5.02 100.61
C LEU A 12 -1.70 -4.05 101.70
N ALA A 13 -2.78 -4.36 102.42
CA ALA A 13 -3.29 -3.53 103.50
C ALA A 13 -2.22 -3.30 104.58
N ARG A 14 -1.51 -4.36 105.00
CA ARG A 14 -0.39 -4.25 105.94
C ARG A 14 0.76 -3.39 105.43
N LYS A 15 1.03 -3.41 104.12
CA LYS A 15 2.05 -2.54 103.51
C LYS A 15 1.60 -1.08 103.48
N LEU A 16 0.31 -0.82 103.24
CA LEU A 16 -0.26 0.52 103.27
C LEU A 16 -0.28 1.08 104.71
N GLU A 17 -0.64 0.28 105.71
CA GLU A 17 -0.55 0.64 107.13
C GLU A 17 0.89 0.96 107.55
N ALA A 18 1.85 0.12 107.16
CA ALA A 18 3.27 0.37 107.41
C ALA A 18 3.79 1.63 106.69
N ALA A 19 3.13 2.05 105.60
CA ALA A 19 3.39 3.29 104.88
C ALA A 19 2.61 4.50 105.45
N GLY A 20 1.88 4.32 106.56
CA GLY A 20 1.22 5.39 107.31
C GLY A 20 -0.27 5.60 106.99
N PHE A 21 -0.91 4.70 106.23
CA PHE A 21 -2.36 4.75 106.03
C PHE A 21 -3.09 4.27 107.29
N GLU A 22 -4.24 4.89 107.59
CA GLU A 22 -5.12 4.39 108.64
C GLU A 22 -5.67 3.01 108.26
N HIS A 23 -5.90 2.16 109.26
CA HIS A 23 -6.35 0.77 109.06
C HIS A 23 -7.55 0.65 108.10
N GLN A 24 -8.56 1.51 108.26
CA GLN A 24 -9.74 1.50 107.39
C GLN A 24 -9.38 1.89 105.95
N GLN A 25 -8.58 2.94 105.74
CA GLN A 25 -8.17 3.39 104.41
C GLN A 25 -7.31 2.35 103.68
N ALA A 26 -6.40 1.69 104.40
CA ALA A 26 -5.57 0.62 103.87
C ALA A 26 -6.39 -0.61 103.46
N ALA A 27 -7.43 -0.95 104.24
CA ALA A 27 -8.39 -2.00 103.91
C ALA A 27 -9.18 -1.64 102.65
N ASP A 28 -9.81 -0.46 102.63
CA ASP A 28 -10.68 -0.01 101.53
C ASP A 28 -9.92 0.09 100.19
N VAL A 29 -8.68 0.59 100.19
CA VAL A 29 -7.85 0.68 98.96
C VAL A 29 -7.44 -0.70 98.47
N SER A 30 -7.09 -1.61 99.38
CA SER A 30 -6.70 -2.97 99.01
C SER A 30 -7.88 -3.78 98.46
N GLU A 31 -9.07 -3.55 99.02
CA GLU A 31 -10.33 -4.14 98.56
C GLU A 31 -10.74 -3.60 97.19
N ALA A 32 -10.76 -2.28 97.01
CA ALA A 32 -11.07 -1.65 95.73
C ALA A 32 -10.12 -2.10 94.60
N LEU A 33 -8.84 -2.27 94.90
CA LEU A 33 -7.85 -2.75 93.93
C LEU A 33 -8.03 -4.24 93.60
N ALA A 34 -8.43 -5.06 94.59
CA ALA A 34 -8.76 -6.47 94.36
C ALA A 34 -10.03 -6.63 93.52
N GLU A 35 -11.04 -5.81 93.76
CA GLU A 35 -12.27 -5.78 92.96
C GLU A 35 -11.96 -5.34 91.52
N ALA A 36 -11.12 -4.32 91.33
CA ALA A 36 -10.68 -3.90 90.00
C ALA A 36 -9.95 -5.01 89.23
N PHE A 37 -9.11 -5.81 89.89
CA PHE A 37 -8.45 -6.97 89.28
C PHE A 37 -9.40 -8.16 89.07
N ALA A 38 -10.46 -8.30 89.87
CA ALA A 38 -11.48 -9.32 89.69
C ALA A 38 -12.38 -9.06 88.48
N ILE A 39 -12.56 -7.79 88.11
CA ILE A 39 -13.37 -7.37 86.95
C ILE A 39 -12.53 -7.35 85.65
N ALA A 40 -11.20 -7.29 85.74
CA ALA A 40 -10.32 -7.25 84.58
C ALA A 40 -10.35 -8.58 83.79
N GLU A 41 -11.05 -8.58 82.65
CA GLU A 41 -11.11 -9.73 81.74
C GLU A 41 -9.79 -9.84 80.95
N VAL A 42 -8.85 -10.62 81.48
CA VAL A 42 -7.56 -10.89 80.83
C VAL A 42 -7.58 -12.26 80.16
N ALA A 43 -7.06 -12.33 78.94
CA ALA A 43 -6.89 -13.61 78.24
C ALA A 43 -6.03 -14.55 79.09
N THR A 44 -6.52 -15.76 79.32
CA THR A 44 -5.78 -16.80 80.03
C THR A 44 -4.71 -17.40 79.12
N LYS A 45 -3.77 -18.15 79.71
CA LYS A 45 -2.77 -18.91 78.92
C LYS A 45 -3.42 -19.91 77.95
N ALA A 46 -4.61 -20.42 78.29
CA ALA A 46 -5.34 -21.33 77.42
C ALA A 46 -5.86 -20.58 76.18
N ASP A 47 -6.41 -19.38 76.36
CA ASP A 47 -6.92 -18.55 75.26
C ASP A 47 -5.80 -18.13 74.30
N VAL A 48 -4.63 -17.75 74.85
CA VAL A 48 -3.45 -17.43 74.03
C VAL A 48 -3.01 -18.65 73.24
N ARG A 49 -2.89 -19.82 73.87
CA ARG A 49 -2.48 -21.07 73.20
C ARG A 49 -3.47 -21.48 72.12
N GLU A 50 -4.77 -21.33 72.34
CA GLU A 50 -5.78 -21.57 71.32
C GLU A 50 -5.61 -20.61 70.13
N SER A 51 -5.35 -19.34 70.40
CA SER A 51 -5.10 -18.34 69.36
C SER A 51 -3.82 -18.64 68.55
N GLU A 52 -2.75 -19.08 69.21
CA GLU A 52 -1.49 -19.50 68.59
C GLU A 52 -1.71 -20.68 67.64
N LEU A 53 -2.36 -21.74 68.14
CA LEU A 53 -2.70 -22.91 67.32
C LEU A 53 -3.59 -22.54 66.13
N ARG A 54 -4.54 -21.63 66.34
CA ARG A 54 -5.41 -21.13 65.26
C ARG A 54 -4.62 -20.32 64.22
N LEU A 55 -3.65 -19.52 64.65
CA LEU A 55 -2.78 -18.74 63.77
C LEU A 55 -1.82 -19.62 62.98
N GLU A 56 -1.17 -20.59 63.61
CA GLU A 56 -0.34 -21.61 62.94
C GLU A 56 -1.16 -22.34 61.86
N ALA A 57 -2.34 -22.85 62.23
CA ALA A 57 -3.22 -23.50 61.26
C ALA A 57 -3.64 -22.57 60.11
N LYS A 58 -3.81 -21.26 60.36
CA LYS A 58 -4.13 -20.28 59.31
C LYS A 58 -2.92 -20.02 58.41
N ILE A 59 -1.71 -19.91 58.98
CA ILE A 59 -0.46 -19.74 58.23
C ILE A 59 -0.24 -20.96 57.32
N ASP A 60 -0.39 -22.17 57.83
CA ASP A 60 -0.22 -23.40 57.05
C ASP A 60 -1.22 -23.47 55.88
N ARG A 61 -2.49 -23.11 56.13
CA ARG A 61 -3.51 -23.05 55.08
C ARG A 61 -3.18 -22.00 54.02
N LEU A 62 -2.72 -20.81 54.42
CA LEU A 62 -2.34 -19.76 53.47
C LEU A 62 -1.10 -20.16 52.67
N ALA A 63 -0.12 -20.80 53.30
CA ALA A 63 1.07 -21.29 52.61
C ALA A 63 0.70 -22.37 51.57
N ALA A 64 -0.18 -23.31 51.94
CA ALA A 64 -0.68 -24.34 51.03
C ALA A 64 -1.48 -23.73 49.86
N ALA A 65 -2.37 -22.78 50.13
CA ALA A 65 -3.15 -22.08 49.11
C ALA A 65 -2.25 -21.32 48.13
N ASN A 66 -1.30 -20.53 48.64
CA ASN A 66 -0.36 -19.77 47.81
C ASN A 66 0.49 -20.69 46.93
N LYS A 67 0.92 -21.84 47.46
CA LYS A 67 1.66 -22.82 46.67
C LYS A 67 0.80 -23.38 45.53
N ALA A 68 -0.46 -23.73 45.82
CA ALA A 68 -1.38 -24.22 44.80
C ALA A 68 -1.67 -23.16 43.72
N ASP A 69 -1.83 -21.90 44.11
CA ASP A 69 -2.05 -20.79 43.17
C ASP A 69 -0.83 -20.56 42.27
N ILE A 70 0.38 -20.62 42.82
CA ILE A 70 1.63 -20.52 42.04
C ILE A 70 1.73 -21.67 41.04
N GLU A 71 1.43 -22.90 41.45
CA GLU A 71 1.45 -24.07 40.57
C GLU A 71 0.40 -23.96 39.45
N SER A 72 -0.80 -23.47 39.77
CA SER A 72 -1.87 -23.20 38.80
C SER A 72 -1.46 -22.14 37.77
N LEU A 73 -0.93 -21.00 38.23
CA LEU A 73 -0.44 -19.93 37.36
C LEU A 73 0.73 -20.40 36.48
N ALA A 74 1.65 -21.20 37.02
CA ALA A 74 2.75 -21.76 36.25
C ALA A 74 2.25 -22.70 35.14
N ALA A 75 1.24 -23.53 35.43
CA ALA A 75 0.62 -24.41 34.46
C ALA A 75 -0.11 -23.63 33.36
N ALA A 76 -0.89 -22.60 33.74
CA ALA A 76 -1.58 -21.71 32.80
C ALA A 76 -0.59 -21.01 31.87
N ASN A 77 0.46 -20.38 32.42
CA ASN A 77 1.49 -19.71 31.62
C ASN A 77 2.21 -20.66 30.66
N LYS A 78 2.48 -21.89 31.08
CA LYS A 78 3.08 -22.90 30.20
C LYS A 78 2.15 -23.27 29.04
N ALA A 79 0.85 -23.39 29.30
CA ALA A 79 -0.15 -23.67 28.27
C ALA A 79 -0.30 -22.49 27.29
N ASP A 80 -0.31 -21.25 27.78
CA ASP A 80 -0.39 -20.05 26.97
C ASP A 80 0.83 -19.90 26.07
N ILE A 81 2.04 -20.09 26.62
CA ILE A 81 3.29 -20.09 25.85
C ILE A 81 3.25 -21.17 24.77
N GLY A 82 2.75 -22.38 25.09
CA GLY A 82 2.59 -23.45 24.11
C GLY A 82 1.63 -23.10 22.98
N SER A 83 0.51 -22.47 23.32
CA SER A 83 -0.50 -22.01 22.35
C SER A 83 0.03 -20.92 21.43
N LEU A 84 0.75 -19.93 22.00
CA LEU A 84 1.41 -18.86 21.24
C LEU A 84 2.50 -19.42 20.32
N ALA A 85 3.31 -20.37 20.78
CA ALA A 85 4.33 -21.02 19.96
C ALA A 85 3.70 -21.79 18.78
N ALA A 86 2.59 -22.49 19.01
CA ALA A 86 1.86 -23.18 17.95
C ALA A 86 1.24 -22.21 16.94
N ALA A 87 0.64 -21.12 17.40
CA ALA A 87 0.08 -20.07 16.54
C ALA A 87 1.16 -19.43 15.66
N ASN A 88 2.29 -19.02 16.26
CA ASN A 88 3.41 -18.42 15.52
C ASN A 88 3.99 -19.37 14.47
N LYS A 89 4.08 -20.67 14.78
CA LYS A 89 4.51 -21.67 13.82
C LYS A 89 3.54 -21.76 12.65
N ALA A 90 2.24 -21.85 12.94
CA ALA A 90 1.21 -21.89 11.89
C ALA A 90 1.22 -20.64 11.01
N ASP A 91 1.43 -19.46 11.58
CA ASP A 91 1.54 -18.21 10.81
C ASP A 91 2.81 -18.18 9.95
N THR A 92 3.93 -18.68 10.47
CA THR A 92 5.17 -18.83 9.69
C THR A 92 4.97 -19.80 8.51
N ASP A 93 4.30 -20.93 8.74
CA ASP A 93 3.99 -21.92 7.70
C ASP A 93 3.05 -21.32 6.62
N ARG A 94 2.05 -20.52 7.03
CA ARG A 94 1.16 -19.80 6.11
C ARG A 94 1.92 -18.78 5.27
N LEU A 95 2.75 -17.96 5.91
CA LEU A 95 3.56 -16.96 5.21
C LEU A 95 4.49 -17.59 4.18
N ALA A 96 5.08 -18.75 4.48
CA ALA A 96 5.90 -19.48 3.51
C ALA A 96 5.10 -19.88 2.26
N VAL A 97 3.88 -20.39 2.44
CA VAL A 97 2.97 -20.75 1.33
C VAL A 97 2.55 -19.51 0.52
N ASP A 98 2.23 -18.41 1.18
CA ASP A 98 1.82 -17.17 0.49
C ASP A 98 2.98 -16.55 -0.31
N ILE A 99 4.22 -16.62 0.21
CA ILE A 99 5.42 -16.20 -0.54
C ILE A 99 5.61 -17.04 -1.80
N GLU A 100 5.47 -18.36 -1.70
CA GLU A 100 5.59 -19.25 -2.86
C GLU A 100 4.49 -18.98 -3.90
N ARG A 101 3.25 -18.79 -3.45
CA ARG A 101 2.13 -18.41 -4.33
C ARG A 101 2.39 -17.09 -5.04
N LEU A 102 2.83 -16.05 -4.31
CA LEU A 102 3.14 -14.74 -4.90
C LEU A 102 4.27 -14.81 -5.93
N ALA A 103 5.29 -15.64 -5.68
CA ALA A 103 6.38 -15.85 -6.61
C ALA A 103 5.89 -16.50 -7.92
N GLU A 104 5.04 -17.54 -7.83
CA GLU A 104 4.48 -18.19 -9.02
C GLU A 104 3.52 -17.29 -9.79
N THR A 105 2.65 -16.54 -9.10
CA THR A 105 1.76 -15.55 -9.75
C THR A 105 2.57 -14.49 -10.48
N THR A 106 3.57 -13.88 -9.83
CA THR A 106 4.42 -12.85 -10.45
C THR A 106 5.14 -13.38 -11.68
N LYS A 107 5.59 -14.64 -11.63
CA LYS A 107 6.25 -15.31 -12.76
C LYS A 107 5.27 -15.63 -13.90
N ALA A 108 4.00 -15.90 -13.60
CA ALA A 108 2.96 -16.07 -14.60
C ALA A 108 2.66 -14.74 -15.29
N ASP A 109 2.40 -13.68 -14.51
CA ASP A 109 2.12 -12.33 -14.99
C ASP A 109 3.25 -11.81 -15.89
N LEU A 110 4.51 -12.05 -15.51
CA LEU A 110 5.66 -11.67 -16.32
C LEU A 110 5.68 -12.38 -17.68
N ARG A 111 5.35 -13.68 -17.71
CA ARG A 111 5.29 -14.44 -18.97
C ARG A 111 4.15 -13.97 -19.86
N GLU A 112 3.02 -13.63 -19.28
CA GLU A 112 1.86 -13.07 -20.00
C GLU A 112 2.24 -11.73 -20.63
N ALA A 113 2.77 -10.80 -19.85
CA ALA A 113 3.24 -9.50 -20.36
C ALA A 113 4.31 -9.62 -21.45
N GLN A 114 5.21 -10.60 -21.34
CA GLN A 114 6.20 -10.92 -22.37
C GLN A 114 5.53 -11.42 -23.66
N ALA A 115 4.54 -12.31 -23.55
CA ALA A 115 3.81 -12.84 -24.70
C ALA A 115 3.01 -11.74 -25.43
N GLU A 116 2.33 -10.87 -24.68
CA GLU A 116 1.60 -9.72 -25.22
C GLU A 116 2.54 -8.76 -25.96
N THR A 117 3.69 -8.46 -25.36
CA THR A 117 4.70 -7.58 -25.99
C THR A 117 5.23 -8.19 -27.29
N MET A 118 5.49 -9.50 -27.31
CA MET A 118 5.96 -10.19 -28.53
C MET A 118 4.89 -10.20 -29.63
N ALA A 119 3.62 -10.39 -29.27
CA ALA A 119 2.50 -10.31 -30.20
C ALA A 119 2.36 -8.90 -30.80
N ALA A 120 2.38 -7.87 -29.95
CA ALA A 120 2.31 -6.48 -30.38
C ALA A 120 3.47 -6.10 -31.31
N ILE A 121 4.70 -6.56 -31.04
CA ILE A 121 5.86 -6.35 -31.92
C ILE A 121 5.65 -7.03 -33.28
N ALA A 122 5.10 -8.24 -33.30
CA ALA A 122 4.82 -8.97 -34.54
C ALA A 122 3.79 -8.22 -35.40
N ASP A 123 2.74 -7.69 -34.78
CA ASP A 123 1.70 -6.90 -35.44
C ASP A 123 2.24 -5.59 -35.99
N VAL A 124 3.04 -4.84 -35.22
CA VAL A 124 3.68 -3.62 -35.71
C VAL A 124 4.59 -3.91 -36.90
N LYS A 125 5.33 -5.02 -36.86
CA LYS A 125 6.22 -5.43 -37.96
C LYS A 125 5.44 -5.80 -39.23
N SER A 126 4.28 -6.44 -39.10
CA SER A 126 3.43 -6.78 -40.24
C SER A 126 2.81 -5.52 -40.86
N ALA A 127 2.29 -4.60 -40.03
CA ALA A 127 1.75 -3.32 -40.46
C ALA A 127 2.80 -2.45 -41.16
N LEU A 128 4.05 -2.45 -40.66
CA LEU A 128 5.15 -1.73 -41.30
C LEU A 128 5.45 -2.26 -42.71
N ARG A 129 5.59 -3.59 -42.85
CA ARG A 129 5.81 -4.22 -44.18
C ARG A 129 4.69 -3.92 -45.16
N GLU A 130 3.45 -3.92 -44.68
CA GLU A 130 2.30 -3.60 -45.51
C GLU A 130 2.34 -2.12 -45.96
N SER A 131 2.70 -1.21 -45.05
CA SER A 131 2.92 0.21 -45.37
C SER A 131 4.04 0.40 -46.40
N GLU A 132 5.19 -0.25 -46.21
CA GLU A 132 6.31 -0.22 -47.16
C GLU A 132 5.90 -0.73 -48.54
N HIS A 133 5.11 -1.80 -48.61
CA HIS A 133 4.59 -2.33 -49.87
C HIS A 133 3.61 -1.37 -50.54
N ARG A 134 2.68 -0.78 -49.78
CA ARG A 134 1.77 0.26 -50.28
C ARG A 134 2.55 1.44 -50.87
N GLN A 135 3.55 1.93 -50.15
CA GLN A 135 4.41 3.03 -50.62
C GLN A 135 5.19 2.65 -51.88
N ALA A 136 5.67 1.42 -52.00
CA ALA A 136 6.36 0.95 -53.20
C ALA A 136 5.43 0.95 -54.43
N ILE A 137 4.17 0.51 -54.26
CA ILE A 137 3.15 0.52 -55.31
C ILE A 137 2.81 1.96 -55.71
N GLU A 138 2.53 2.83 -54.74
CA GLU A 138 2.18 4.23 -54.98
C GLU A 138 3.31 4.97 -55.72
N ASN A 139 4.56 4.80 -55.29
CA ASN A 139 5.71 5.39 -55.98
C ASN A 139 5.86 4.88 -57.42
N ALA A 140 5.56 3.60 -57.68
CA ALA A 140 5.60 3.04 -59.02
C ALA A 140 4.48 3.63 -59.91
N ALA A 141 3.28 3.81 -59.35
CA ALA A 141 2.15 4.44 -60.02
C ALA A 141 2.47 5.91 -60.38
N ILE A 142 2.94 6.71 -59.41
CA ILE A 142 3.34 8.10 -59.63
C ILE A 142 4.38 8.22 -60.75
N ARG A 143 5.40 7.34 -60.78
CA ARG A 143 6.41 7.34 -61.86
C ARG A 143 5.80 7.02 -63.23
N SER A 144 4.84 6.09 -63.28
CA SER A 144 4.13 5.75 -64.52
C SER A 144 3.32 6.95 -65.03
N ASP A 145 2.55 7.59 -64.14
CA ASP A 145 1.73 8.75 -64.46
C ASP A 145 2.59 9.93 -64.92
N MET A 146 3.68 10.24 -64.21
CA MET A 146 4.64 11.27 -64.63
C MET A 146 5.25 11.01 -66.01
N LYS A 147 5.50 9.73 -66.35
CA LYS A 147 6.02 9.37 -67.68
C LYS A 147 4.95 9.53 -68.76
N ALA A 148 3.71 9.14 -68.47
CA ALA A 148 2.58 9.32 -69.36
C ALA A 148 2.31 10.81 -69.63
N GLU A 149 2.27 11.63 -68.58
CA GLU A 149 2.07 13.08 -68.67
C GLU A 149 3.21 13.79 -69.44
N ASN A 150 4.46 13.38 -69.24
CA ASN A 150 5.57 13.89 -70.05
C ASN A 150 5.44 13.50 -71.54
N ALA A 151 4.91 12.30 -71.82
CA ALA A 151 4.70 11.85 -73.19
C ALA A 151 3.57 12.63 -73.87
N THR A 152 2.46 12.88 -73.17
CA THR A 152 1.36 13.72 -73.68
C THR A 152 1.82 15.15 -73.91
N MET A 153 2.52 15.76 -72.94
CA MET A 153 3.05 17.12 -73.08
C MET A 153 3.98 17.27 -74.29
N ARG A 154 4.86 16.29 -74.54
CA ARG A 154 5.72 16.30 -75.74
C ARG A 154 4.92 16.15 -77.03
N ALA A 155 3.86 15.35 -77.03
CA ALA A 155 2.98 15.19 -78.18
C ALA A 155 2.26 16.51 -78.48
N ASP A 156 1.71 17.16 -77.46
CA ASP A 156 1.01 18.44 -77.56
C ASP A 156 1.95 19.55 -78.05
N MET A 157 3.15 19.69 -77.46
CA MET A 157 4.15 20.66 -77.92
C MET A 157 4.55 20.44 -79.39
N LYS A 158 4.67 19.18 -79.82
CA LYS A 158 4.98 18.86 -81.21
C LYS A 158 3.82 19.24 -82.13
N ALA A 159 2.59 18.93 -81.74
CA ALA A 159 1.38 19.29 -82.48
C ALA A 159 1.26 20.81 -82.61
N GLU A 160 1.46 21.55 -81.52
CA GLU A 160 1.43 23.02 -81.51
C GLU A 160 2.54 23.61 -82.39
N SER A 161 3.78 23.11 -82.31
CA SER A 161 4.87 23.56 -83.20
C SER A 161 4.55 23.32 -84.68
N THR A 162 3.91 22.19 -85.01
CA THR A 162 3.47 21.93 -86.39
C THR A 162 2.35 22.87 -86.82
N ALA A 163 1.38 23.16 -85.94
CA ALA A 163 0.30 24.10 -86.20
C ALA A 163 0.86 25.51 -86.44
N ILE A 164 1.72 26.01 -85.54
CA ILE A 164 2.39 27.32 -85.68
C ILE A 164 3.13 27.41 -87.02
N ARG A 165 3.90 26.38 -87.39
CA ARG A 165 4.64 26.37 -88.66
C ARG A 165 3.70 26.41 -89.87
N SER A 166 2.58 25.70 -89.80
CA SER A 166 1.54 25.73 -90.85
C SER A 166 0.93 27.12 -90.97
N ASP A 167 0.55 27.72 -89.85
CA ASP A 167 -0.05 29.06 -89.80
C ASP A 167 0.91 30.13 -90.32
N MET A 168 2.20 30.04 -89.99
CA MET A 168 3.23 30.92 -90.54
C MET A 168 3.31 30.82 -92.07
N LYS A 169 3.36 29.61 -92.64
CA LYS A 169 3.36 29.42 -94.10
C LYS A 169 2.10 29.95 -94.77
N ALA A 170 0.93 29.73 -94.15
CA ALA A 170 -0.33 30.25 -94.67
C ALA A 170 -0.35 31.79 -94.65
N MET A 171 0.24 32.39 -93.61
CA MET A 171 0.40 33.84 -93.49
C MET A 171 1.35 34.38 -94.56
N GLU A 172 2.52 33.77 -94.75
CA GLU A 172 3.48 34.11 -95.80
C GLU A 172 2.82 34.09 -97.18
N LEU A 173 2.11 33.01 -97.53
CA LEU A 173 1.41 32.89 -98.80
C LEU A 173 0.35 33.99 -98.97
N ARG A 174 -0.46 34.24 -97.93
CA ARG A 174 -1.46 35.32 -97.95
C ARG A 174 -0.80 36.69 -98.13
N MET A 175 0.35 36.93 -97.51
CA MET A 175 1.11 38.18 -97.71
C MET A 175 1.66 38.27 -99.13
N THR A 176 2.27 37.21 -99.67
CA THR A 176 2.77 37.18 -101.05
C THR A 176 1.66 37.42 -102.06
N ILE A 177 0.48 36.79 -101.89
CA ILE A 177 -0.68 37.00 -102.76
C ILE A 177 -1.13 38.46 -102.67
N LYS A 178 -1.31 39.00 -101.46
CA LYS A 178 -1.73 40.41 -101.29
C LYS A 178 -0.71 41.39 -101.89
N LEU A 179 0.58 41.16 -101.70
CA LEU A 179 1.65 41.99 -102.25
C LEU A 179 1.69 41.91 -103.78
N GLY A 180 1.53 40.71 -104.35
CA GLY A 180 1.44 40.50 -105.79
C GLY A 180 0.24 41.20 -106.42
N VAL A 181 -0.94 41.14 -105.78
CA VAL A 181 -2.14 41.88 -106.20
C VAL A 181 -1.90 43.40 -106.12
N MET A 182 -1.27 43.91 -105.07
CA MET A 182 -0.90 45.33 -104.97
C MET A 182 0.08 45.76 -106.06
N LEU A 183 1.13 44.99 -106.32
CA LEU A 183 2.09 45.27 -107.39
C LEU A 183 1.44 45.26 -108.76
N ALA A 184 0.59 44.28 -109.07
CA ALA A 184 -0.16 44.23 -110.32
C ALA A 184 -1.08 45.45 -110.49
N ALA A 185 -1.76 45.88 -109.43
CA ALA A 185 -2.56 47.09 -109.42
C ALA A 185 -1.71 48.36 -109.65
N LEU A 186 -0.53 48.46 -109.03
CA LEU A 186 0.44 49.54 -109.26
C LEU A 186 1.00 49.55 -110.70
N PHE A 187 1.29 48.38 -111.27
CA PHE A 187 1.70 48.27 -112.67
C PHE A 187 0.58 48.68 -113.62
N ALA A 188 -0.67 48.30 -113.34
CA ALA A 188 -1.82 48.70 -114.15
C ALA A 188 -2.04 50.23 -114.14
N THR A 189 -1.85 50.90 -113.00
CA THR A 189 -1.97 52.36 -112.92
C THR A 189 -0.81 53.10 -113.58
N THR A 190 0.42 52.57 -113.54
CA THR A 190 1.59 53.19 -114.20
C THR A 190 1.61 52.97 -115.71
N VAL A 191 1.23 51.79 -116.23
CA VAL A 191 1.09 51.55 -117.68
C VAL A 191 -0.11 52.30 -118.26
N GLY A 192 -1.23 52.37 -117.52
CA GLY A 192 -2.37 53.20 -117.90
C GLY A 192 -2.03 54.70 -117.97
N ALA A 193 -1.05 55.17 -117.21
CA ALA A 193 -0.56 56.55 -117.24
C ALA A 193 0.49 56.84 -118.33
N VAL A 194 1.08 55.81 -118.98
CA VAL A 194 2.02 55.98 -120.12
C VAL A 194 1.30 55.81 -121.47
N ALA A 195 0.12 55.21 -121.47
CA ALA A 195 -0.75 55.05 -122.65
C ALA A 195 -1.83 56.15 -122.81
N ALA A 196 -1.77 57.21 -122.00
CA ALA A 196 -2.60 58.42 -122.10
C ALA A 196 -1.70 59.65 -122.23
#